data_AF-A0A538R4E2-F1
#
_entry.id   AF-A0A538R4E2-F1
#
_cell.length_a   1.000
_cell.length_b   1.000
_cell.length_c   1.000
_cell.angle_alpha   90.00
_cell.angle_beta   90.00
_cell.angle_gamma   90.00
#
_symmetry.space_group_name_H-M   'P 1'
#
loop_
_entity.id
_entity.type
_entity.pdbx_description
1 polymer ?
#
loop_
_entity_poly.entity_id
_entity_poly.type
_entity_poly.pdbx_seq_one_letter_code
_entity_poly.pdbx_strand_id
1 'polypeptide(L)'
;MRGAAISAISAALTGAFAVSMPGCASDGSRPARTDGSCFIGGCNAEVCSDQRQVFSPCIWRDAYACFEDARCERQPDGACGWTPTPELEACLASHDPLPGAPRQP
;
A
#
# COMPACT_ATOMS: atom_id res chain seq x y z
N MET A 1 7.04 -66.62 25.79
CA MET A 1 7.91 -66.95 24.65
C MET A 1 7.25 -66.46 23.37
N ARG A 2 7.89 -65.50 22.69
CA ARG A 2 7.90 -65.20 21.24
C ARG A 2 6.58 -65.24 20.43
N GLY A 3 6.26 -64.13 19.77
CA GLY A 3 5.54 -64.18 18.49
C GLY A 3 4.79 -62.89 18.14
N ALA A 4 5.40 -62.04 17.31
CA ALA A 4 4.84 -60.79 16.79
C ALA A 4 3.80 -61.04 15.69
N ALA A 5 2.83 -60.13 15.54
CA ALA A 5 2.17 -59.86 14.26
C ALA A 5 1.72 -58.40 14.19
N ILE A 6 2.41 -57.66 13.32
CA ILE A 6 2.18 -56.27 12.92
C ILE A 6 1.28 -56.31 11.69
N SER A 7 0.09 -55.70 11.70
CA SER A 7 -0.71 -55.30 10.51
C SER A 7 -2.11 -54.87 10.97
N ALA A 8 -2.74 -53.79 10.50
CA ALA A 8 -2.45 -52.92 9.38
C ALA A 8 -2.89 -51.49 9.75
N ILE A 9 -1.99 -50.52 9.58
CA ILE A 9 -2.34 -49.10 9.59
C ILE A 9 -2.96 -48.86 8.22
N SER A 10 -4.30 -48.89 8.14
CA SER A 10 -5.02 -48.60 6.91
C SER A 10 -4.68 -47.19 6.44
N ALA A 11 -4.00 -47.12 5.30
CA ALA A 11 -3.70 -45.90 4.57
C ALA A 11 -5.01 -45.26 4.09
N ALA A 12 -5.55 -44.30 4.85
CA ALA A 12 -6.43 -43.28 4.31
C ALA A 12 -5.54 -42.18 3.71
N LEU A 13 -5.06 -42.41 2.48
CA LEU A 13 -4.51 -41.35 1.61
C LEU A 13 -5.67 -40.48 1.07
N THR A 14 -6.50 -39.94 1.96
CA THR A 14 -7.29 -38.73 1.66
C THR A 14 -6.35 -37.55 1.81
N GLY A 15 -5.44 -37.41 0.84
CA GLY A 15 -4.58 -36.25 0.69
C GLY A 15 -5.39 -35.05 0.22
N ALA A 16 -6.26 -34.53 1.08
CA ALA A 16 -6.70 -33.15 0.99
C ALA A 16 -5.55 -32.28 1.51
N PHE A 17 -4.49 -32.14 0.72
CA PHE A 17 -3.55 -31.03 0.89
C PHE A 17 -4.27 -29.75 0.47
N ALA A 18 -5.14 -29.26 1.35
CA ALA A 18 -5.51 -27.86 1.36
C ALA A 18 -4.24 -27.09 1.75
N VAL A 19 -3.36 -26.84 0.78
CA VAL A 19 -2.32 -25.83 0.93
C VAL A 19 -3.06 -24.50 0.88
N SER A 20 -3.55 -24.07 2.05
CA SER A 20 -3.89 -22.67 2.29
C SER A 20 -2.59 -21.89 2.10
N MET A 21 -2.33 -21.47 0.86
CA MET A 21 -1.47 -20.33 0.61
C MET A 21 -2.07 -19.20 1.45
N PRO A 22 -1.34 -18.63 2.43
CA PRO A 22 -1.76 -17.36 3.00
C PRO A 22 -1.68 -16.36 1.85
N GLY A 23 -2.80 -16.18 1.16
CA GLY A 23 -2.98 -15.03 0.29
C GLY A 23 -2.75 -13.79 1.14
N CYS A 24 -2.05 -12.81 0.60
CA CYS A 24 -1.93 -11.48 1.20
C CYS A 24 -3.32 -10.82 1.23
N ALA A 25 -4.19 -11.28 2.13
CA ALA A 25 -5.45 -10.61 2.42
C ALA A 25 -5.10 -9.41 3.30
N SER A 26 -4.78 -8.29 2.65
CA SER A 26 -4.67 -6.99 3.30
C SER A 26 -6.06 -6.49 3.69
N ASP A 27 -6.68 -7.13 4.67
CA ASP A 27 -7.88 -6.59 5.33
C ASP A 27 -7.45 -5.63 6.46
N GLY A 28 -6.57 -4.69 6.13
CA GLY A 28 -6.36 -3.48 6.91
C GLY A 28 -7.32 -2.44 6.39
N SER A 29 -8.51 -2.32 7.00
CA SER A 29 -9.51 -1.31 6.65
C SER A 29 -8.99 0.09 6.98
N ARG A 30 -8.06 0.58 6.16
CA ARG A 30 -7.58 1.95 6.19
C ARG A 30 -8.75 2.84 5.80
N PRO A 31 -9.04 3.91 6.56
CA PRO A 31 -10.13 4.81 6.22
C PRO A 31 -9.94 5.34 4.80
N ALA A 32 -11.06 5.51 4.08
CA ALA A 32 -11.03 6.03 2.73
C ALA A 32 -10.24 7.36 2.69
N ARG A 33 -9.22 7.40 1.83
CA ARG A 33 -8.35 8.56 1.66
C ARG A 33 -8.86 9.52 0.59
N THR A 34 -9.83 9.09 -0.21
CA THR A 34 -10.43 9.87 -1.29
C THR A 34 -11.86 10.24 -0.95
N ASP A 35 -12.31 11.42 -1.36
CA ASP A 35 -13.71 11.79 -1.38
C ASP A 35 -14.27 11.92 -2.81
N GLY A 36 -15.58 11.71 -2.95
CA GLY A 36 -16.33 11.98 -4.17
C GLY A 36 -15.68 11.52 -5.48
N SER A 37 -15.25 12.51 -6.29
CA SER A 37 -14.71 12.35 -7.63
C SER A 37 -13.19 12.55 -7.71
N CYS A 38 -12.48 12.58 -6.58
CA CYS A 38 -11.02 12.69 -6.56
C CYS A 38 -10.39 11.30 -6.55
N PHE A 39 -9.29 11.16 -7.30
CA PHE A 39 -8.60 9.91 -7.52
C PHE A 39 -7.12 10.07 -7.19
N ILE A 40 -6.59 9.05 -6.53
CA ILE A 40 -5.15 8.90 -6.31
C ILE A 40 -4.60 8.12 -7.51
N GLY A 41 -3.62 8.71 -8.17
CA GLY A 41 -2.93 8.17 -9.34
C GLY A 41 -1.43 8.48 -9.31
N GLY A 42 -0.78 8.41 -10.47
CA GLY A 42 0.69 8.38 -10.53
C GLY A 42 1.25 6.99 -10.19
N CYS A 43 2.49 6.73 -10.60
CA CYS A 43 3.10 5.41 -10.45
C CYS A 43 3.39 5.05 -8.98
N ASN A 44 3.57 6.04 -8.12
CA ASN A 44 3.88 5.92 -6.70
C ASN A 44 2.74 6.43 -5.80
N ALA A 45 1.52 6.55 -6.33
CA ALA A 45 0.36 7.13 -5.64
C ALA A 45 0.58 8.60 -5.19
N GLU A 46 1.40 9.35 -5.92
CA GLU A 46 1.81 10.71 -5.60
C GLU A 46 0.89 11.81 -6.15
N VAL A 47 -0.05 11.46 -7.04
CA VAL A 47 -0.95 12.42 -7.68
C VAL A 47 -2.36 12.29 -7.11
N CYS A 48 -2.94 13.41 -6.65
CA CYS A 48 -4.37 13.53 -6.41
C CYS A 48 -4.99 14.39 -7.52
N SER A 49 -5.99 13.88 -8.23
CA SER A 49 -6.61 14.57 -9.38
C SER A 49 -8.07 14.13 -9.57
N ASP A 50 -8.86 14.94 -10.27
CA ASP A 50 -10.18 14.58 -10.77
C ASP A 50 -10.13 13.64 -12.00
N GLN A 51 -8.94 13.40 -12.55
CA GLN A 51 -8.70 12.49 -13.67
C GLN A 51 -8.20 11.12 -13.19
N ARG A 52 -8.81 10.03 -13.67
CA ARG A 52 -8.42 8.65 -13.30
C ARG A 52 -7.14 8.15 -13.96
N GLN A 53 -6.73 8.75 -15.07
CA GLN A 53 -5.65 8.24 -15.93
C GLN A 53 -4.45 9.20 -15.96
N VAL A 54 -4.06 9.69 -14.79
CA VAL A 54 -2.84 10.49 -14.66
C VAL A 54 -1.66 9.58 -14.42
N PHE A 55 -0.67 9.66 -15.31
CA PHE A 55 0.55 8.88 -15.25
C PHE A 55 1.74 9.81 -14.98
N SER A 56 2.61 9.38 -14.07
CA SER A 56 3.91 9.97 -13.78
C SER A 56 5.02 8.98 -14.15
N PRO A 57 6.27 9.42 -14.35
CA PRO A 57 7.41 8.52 -14.41
C PRO A 57 7.50 7.67 -13.13
N CYS A 58 7.79 6.37 -13.26
CA CYS A 58 7.95 5.43 -12.14
C CYS A 58 9.30 5.58 -11.42
N ILE A 59 9.71 6.81 -11.14
CA ILE A 59 10.93 7.12 -10.40
C ILE A 59 10.53 7.36 -8.96
N TRP A 60 11.00 6.50 -8.05
CA TRP A 60 10.72 6.66 -6.63
C TRP A 60 11.43 7.88 -6.04
N ARG A 61 10.71 8.63 -5.19
CA ARG A 61 11.27 9.64 -4.27
C ARG A 61 10.77 9.32 -2.87
N ASP A 62 11.64 9.44 -1.87
CA ASP A 62 11.26 9.14 -0.48
C ASP A 62 10.10 10.00 0.01
N ALA A 63 9.99 11.24 -0.48
CA ALA A 63 8.86 12.14 -0.20
C ALA A 63 7.49 11.54 -0.58
N TYR A 64 7.43 10.59 -1.51
CA TYR A 64 6.16 9.96 -1.89
C TYR A 64 5.57 9.08 -0.78
N ALA A 65 6.39 8.57 0.13
CA ALA A 65 5.91 7.86 1.32
C ALA A 65 4.99 8.74 2.19
N CYS A 66 5.17 10.07 2.17
CA CYS A 66 4.31 10.99 2.91
C CYS A 66 2.85 11.00 2.42
N PHE A 67 2.59 10.64 1.15
CA PHE A 67 1.24 10.60 0.59
C PHE A 67 0.48 9.31 0.90
N GLU A 68 1.12 8.31 1.52
CA GLU A 68 0.46 7.07 1.87
C GLU A 68 -0.77 7.36 2.75
N ASP A 69 -0.63 8.21 3.77
CA ASP A 69 -1.69 8.55 4.75
C ASP A 69 -2.46 9.83 4.40
N ALA A 70 -2.01 10.58 3.39
CA ALA A 70 -2.61 11.84 3.00
C ALA A 70 -4.04 11.68 2.46
N ARG A 71 -4.85 12.72 2.63
CA ARG A 71 -6.23 12.81 2.13
C ARG A 71 -6.22 13.48 0.77
N CYS A 72 -6.88 12.86 -0.21
CA CYS A 72 -7.06 13.35 -1.57
C CYS A 72 -8.51 13.77 -1.75
N GLU A 73 -8.75 15.08 -1.69
CA GLU A 73 -10.10 15.63 -1.67
C GLU A 73 -10.19 16.94 -2.44
N ARG A 74 -11.43 17.41 -2.65
CA ARG A 74 -11.66 18.69 -3.34
C ARG A 74 -11.29 19.86 -2.43
N GLN A 75 -10.34 20.67 -2.89
CA GLN A 75 -9.81 21.83 -2.19
C GLN A 75 -10.75 23.06 -2.36
N PRO A 76 -10.53 24.15 -1.59
CA PRO A 76 -11.38 25.35 -1.65
C PRO A 76 -11.40 26.06 -3.01
N ASP A 77 -10.38 25.84 -3.84
CA ASP A 77 -10.30 26.33 -5.22
C ASP A 77 -11.15 25.50 -6.20
N GLY A 78 -11.74 24.41 -5.72
CA GLY A 78 -12.55 23.49 -6.50
C GLY A 78 -11.76 22.39 -7.22
N ALA A 79 -10.43 22.34 -7.12
CA ALA A 79 -9.61 21.27 -7.70
C ALA A 79 -9.44 20.09 -6.73
N CYS A 80 -9.19 18.88 -7.24
CA CYS A 80 -8.76 17.77 -6.38
C CYS A 80 -7.28 17.97 -6.02
N GLY A 81 -6.95 17.83 -4.75
CA GLY A 81 -5.58 17.99 -4.25
C GLY A 81 -5.36 17.29 -2.92
N TRP A 82 -4.10 17.19 -2.52
CA TRP A 82 -3.73 16.67 -1.21
C TRP A 82 -4.07 17.68 -0.12
N THR A 83 -4.75 17.24 0.93
CA THR A 83 -5.07 18.09 2.08
C THR A 83 -3.80 18.40 2.87
N PRO A 84 -3.45 19.69 3.07
CA PRO A 84 -2.24 20.07 3.79
C PRO A 84 -2.46 19.91 5.30
N THR A 85 -2.17 18.71 5.82
CA THR A 85 -2.13 18.50 7.28
C THR A 85 -0.71 18.81 7.80
N PRO A 86 -0.56 19.23 9.06
CA PRO A 86 0.75 19.47 9.65
C PRO A 86 1.70 18.26 9.55
N GLU A 87 1.16 17.04 9.62
CA GLU A 87 1.92 15.79 9.49
C GLU A 87 2.45 15.59 8.07
N LEU A 88 1.62 15.87 7.06
CA LEU A 88 2.02 15.79 5.65
C LEU A 88 3.10 16.83 5.34
N GLU A 89 2.90 18.07 5.76
CA GLU A 89 3.86 19.16 5.53
C GLU A 89 5.20 18.88 6.22
N ALA A 90 5.19 18.41 7.47
CA ALA A 90 6.40 18.06 8.19
C ALA A 90 7.15 16.89 7.52
N CYS A 91 6.42 15.85 7.09
CA CYS A 91 7.00 14.73 6.36
C CYS A 91 7.65 15.20 5.05
N LEU A 92 6.93 15.96 4.23
CA LEU A 92 7.46 16.47 2.97
C LEU A 92 8.70 17.35 3.18
N ALA A 93 8.68 18.23 4.19
CA ALA A 93 9.81 19.08 4.54
C ALA A 93 11.08 18.27 4.93
N SER A 94 10.91 17.11 5.56
CA SER A 94 12.04 16.22 5.90
C SER A 94 12.61 15.42 4.73
N HIS A 95 11.87 15.32 3.61
CA HIS A 95 12.26 14.55 2.43
C HIS A 95 12.58 15.41 1.20
N ASP A 96 12.50 16.73 1.30
CA ASP A 96 12.85 17.62 0.21
C ASP A 96 14.31 18.06 0.31
N PRO A 97 15.17 17.43 -0.51
CA PRO A 97 16.12 18.23 -1.24
C PRO A 97 15.93 18.01 -2.74
N LEU A 98 15.89 19.12 -3.49
CA LEU A 98 16.01 19.15 -4.95
C LEU A 98 17.10 18.18 -5.46
N PRO A 99 17.01 17.70 -6.71
CA PRO A 99 18.13 17.04 -7.37
C PRO A 99 19.39 17.93 -7.28
N GLY A 100 20.34 17.56 -6.42
CA GLY A 100 21.57 18.32 -6.17
C GLY A 100 21.67 19.05 -4.82
N ALA A 101 20.65 18.98 -3.96
CA ALA A 101 20.75 19.55 -2.62
C ALA A 101 21.46 18.55 -1.66
N PRO A 102 22.42 19.03 -0.82
CA PRO A 102 23.16 18.18 0.10
C PRO A 102 22.20 17.61 1.15
N ARG A 103 22.38 16.32 1.50
CA ARG A 103 21.64 15.72 2.62
C ARG A 103 21.90 16.56 3.88
N GLN A 104 20.83 17.02 4.53
CA GLN A 104 20.94 17.58 5.87
C GLN A 104 21.50 16.49 6.81
N PRO A 105 22.37 16.87 7.79
CA PRO A 105 23.17 15.94 8.58
C PRO A 105 22.34 15.02 9.48
#